data_AF-A0A950UU39-F1
#
_entry.id   AF-A0A950UU39-F1
#
_cell.length_a   1.000
_cell.length_b   1.000
_cell.length_c   1.000
_cell.angle_alpha   90.00
_cell.angle_beta   90.00
_cell.angle_gamma   90.00
#
_symmetry.space_group_name_H-M   'P 1'
#
loop_
_entity.id
_entity.type
_entity.pdbx_description
1 polymer ?
#
loop_
_entity_poly.entity_id
_entity_poly.type
_entity_poly.pdbx_seq_one_letter_code
_entity_poly.pdbx_strand_id
1 'polypeptide(L)'
;MTELDLLTIARSATANDVAWFSQMITITFAMVVAIYYFLNQAKIGLKIVAFTAYTVGMLVFLGEMLIESNVKGQALAALGALPQKSLPTQQLLGVTGSWLGTGTAVVFNGSFWILWLGMFYLLFFWRKGSER
;
A
#
# COMPACT_ATOMS: atom_id res chain seq x y z
N MET A 1 -15.50 17.21 -18.28
CA MET A 1 -14.40 16.23 -18.28
C MET A 1 -14.73 15.18 -19.33
N THR A 2 -13.79 14.87 -20.22
CA THR A 2 -14.02 13.88 -21.28
C THR A 2 -13.84 12.45 -20.75
N GLU A 3 -14.35 11.46 -21.47
CA GLU A 3 -14.11 10.04 -21.15
C GLU A 3 -12.60 9.72 -21.11
N LEU A 4 -11.84 10.33 -22.03
CA LEU A 4 -10.38 10.17 -22.11
C LEU A 4 -9.68 10.73 -20.87
N ASP A 5 -10.12 11.88 -20.36
CA ASP A 5 -9.57 12.48 -19.13
C ASP A 5 -9.78 11.56 -17.93
N LEU A 6 -11.00 11.01 -17.78
CA LEU A 6 -11.35 10.11 -16.68
C LEU A 6 -10.58 8.77 -16.76
N LEU A 7 -10.43 8.21 -17.96
CA LEU A 7 -9.59 7.03 -18.20
C LEU A 7 -8.13 7.29 -17.83
N THR A 8 -7.62 8.47 -18.19
CA THR A 8 -6.25 8.87 -17.89
C THR A 8 -6.04 8.97 -16.39
N ILE A 9 -6.98 9.58 -15.66
CA ILE A 9 -6.95 9.67 -14.19
C ILE A 9 -7.00 8.29 -13.54
N ALA A 10 -7.91 7.41 -14.00
CA ALA A 10 -8.01 6.06 -13.44
C ALA A 10 -6.72 5.24 -13.64
N ARG A 11 -6.06 5.41 -14.80
CA ARG A 11 -4.76 4.76 -15.08
C ARG A 11 -3.62 5.38 -14.29
N SER A 12 -3.55 6.70 -14.18
CA SER A 12 -2.49 7.38 -13.42
C SER A 12 -2.58 7.04 -11.93
N ALA A 13 -3.77 7.07 -11.35
CA ALA A 13 -3.99 6.69 -9.95
C ALA A 13 -3.56 5.25 -9.69
N THR A 14 -3.87 4.32 -10.62
CA THR A 14 -3.40 2.93 -10.51
C THR A 14 -1.87 2.81 -10.58
N ALA A 15 -1.21 3.60 -11.44
CA ALA A 15 0.25 3.61 -11.50
C ALA A 15 0.87 4.15 -10.20
N ASN A 16 0.27 5.19 -9.62
CA ASN A 16 0.71 5.76 -8.35
C ASN A 16 0.52 4.77 -7.20
N ASP A 17 -0.64 4.10 -7.10
CA ASP A 17 -0.89 3.06 -6.09
C ASP A 17 0.20 1.97 -6.11
N VAL A 18 0.57 1.50 -7.31
CA VAL A 18 1.61 0.48 -7.48
C VAL A 18 3.00 1.02 -7.08
N ALA A 19 3.31 2.26 -7.43
CA ALA A 19 4.57 2.89 -7.06
C ALA A 19 4.71 3.04 -5.54
N TRP A 20 3.67 3.55 -4.86
CA TRP A 20 3.66 3.69 -3.39
C TRP A 20 3.73 2.35 -2.68
N PHE A 21 3.02 1.34 -3.19
CA PHE A 21 3.10 -0.01 -2.66
C PHE A 21 4.51 -0.60 -2.77
N SER A 22 5.20 -0.38 -3.90
CA SER A 22 6.59 -0.81 -4.06
C SER A 22 7.53 -0.14 -3.05
N GLN A 23 7.31 1.15 -2.73
CA GLN A 23 8.10 1.85 -1.72
C GLN A 23 7.85 1.30 -0.31
N MET A 24 6.60 0.98 0.02
CA MET A 24 6.23 0.34 1.28
C MET A 24 6.96 -1.00 1.49
N ILE A 25 6.99 -1.84 0.45
CA ILE A 25 7.72 -3.12 0.48
C ILE A 25 9.22 -2.88 0.69
N THR A 26 9.79 -1.92 -0.04
CA THR A 26 11.22 -1.59 0.00
C THR A 26 11.65 -1.18 1.41
N ILE A 27 10.90 -0.26 2.03
CA ILE A 27 11.18 0.18 3.41
C ILE A 27 10.97 -0.95 4.41
N THR A 28 9.99 -1.83 4.18
CA THR A 28 9.79 -3.00 5.03
C THR A 28 10.99 -3.95 4.98
N PHE A 29 11.52 -4.25 3.80
CA PHE A 29 12.73 -5.08 3.68
C PHE A 29 13.96 -4.41 4.30
N ALA A 30 14.12 -3.10 4.10
CA ALA A 30 15.18 -2.34 4.77
C ALA A 30 15.07 -2.45 6.30
N MET A 31 13.85 -2.39 6.85
CA MET A 31 13.60 -2.56 8.27
C MET A 31 13.90 -3.99 8.75
N VAL A 32 13.52 -5.03 7.99
CA VAL A 32 13.87 -6.42 8.31
C VAL A 32 15.39 -6.59 8.43
N VAL A 33 16.15 -6.08 7.46
CA VAL A 33 17.61 -6.11 7.46
C VAL A 33 18.16 -5.33 8.66
N ALA A 34 17.63 -4.14 8.92
CA ALA A 34 18.03 -3.33 10.08
C ALA A 34 17.77 -4.04 11.41
N ILE A 35 16.64 -4.72 11.54
CA ILE A 35 16.31 -5.55 12.71
C ILE A 35 17.33 -6.66 12.88
N TYR A 36 17.59 -7.43 11.82
CA TYR A 36 18.44 -8.60 11.88
C TYR A 36 19.91 -8.26 12.24
N TYR A 37 20.47 -7.20 11.65
CA TYR A 37 21.89 -6.87 11.81
C TYR A 37 22.18 -5.88 12.94
N PHE A 38 21.31 -4.90 13.19
CA PHE A 38 21.63 -3.79 14.11
C PHE A 38 20.69 -3.73 15.30
N LEU A 39 19.38 -3.76 15.07
CA LEU A 39 18.43 -3.45 16.13
C LEU A 39 18.20 -4.62 17.07
N ASN A 40 18.43 -5.87 16.68
CA ASN A 40 18.21 -7.02 17.57
C ASN A 40 18.99 -6.89 18.90
N GLN A 41 20.27 -6.49 18.82
CA GLN A 41 21.17 -6.29 19.95
C GLN A 41 21.12 -4.86 20.54
N ALA A 42 20.34 -3.96 19.96
CA ALA A 42 20.28 -2.57 20.37
C ALA A 42 19.43 -2.36 21.64
N LYS A 43 19.74 -1.27 22.37
CA LYS A 43 18.94 -0.78 23.50
C LYS A 43 17.52 -0.45 23.05
N ILE A 44 16.55 -0.64 23.94
CA ILE A 44 15.11 -0.44 23.66
C ILE A 44 14.79 0.95 23.10
N GLY A 45 15.51 1.99 23.53
CA GLY A 45 15.33 3.35 23.02
C GLY A 45 15.57 3.46 21.50
N LEU A 46 16.61 2.81 20.98
CA LEU A 46 16.90 2.83 19.54
C LEU A 46 15.85 2.05 18.75
N LYS A 47 15.34 0.94 19.32
CA LYS A 47 14.24 0.16 18.72
C LYS A 47 12.98 1.03 18.58
N ILE A 48 12.60 1.76 19.63
CA ILE A 48 11.43 2.64 19.62
C ILE A 48 11.60 3.74 18.57
N VAL A 49 12.74 4.44 18.55
CA VAL A 49 12.98 5.52 17.57
C VAL A 49 12.93 4.99 16.13
N ALA A 50 13.59 3.86 15.86
CA ALA A 50 13.56 3.23 14.54
C ALA A 50 12.15 2.81 14.12
N PHE A 51 11.37 2.22 15.02
CA PHE A 51 9.99 1.84 14.76
C PHE A 51 9.08 3.03 14.53
N THR A 52 9.26 4.12 15.27
CA THR A 52 8.50 5.36 15.08
C THR A 52 8.81 5.96 13.70
N ALA A 53 10.08 6.05 13.30
CA ALA A 53 10.46 6.53 11.98
C ALA A 53 9.85 5.66 10.85
N TYR A 54 9.93 4.34 11.00
CA TYR A 54 9.28 3.39 10.11
C TYR A 54 7.75 3.61 10.04
N THR A 55 7.10 3.75 11.19
CA THR A 55 5.65 3.96 11.28
C THR A 55 5.22 5.25 10.61
N VAL A 56 5.96 6.35 10.80
CA VAL A 56 5.68 7.62 10.11
C VAL A 56 5.75 7.44 8.60
N GLY A 57 6.81 6.81 8.08
CA GLY A 57 6.93 6.53 6.65
C GLY A 57 5.77 5.69 6.12
N MET A 58 5.44 4.59 6.82
CA MET A 58 4.33 3.71 6.47
C MET A 58 2.98 4.46 6.45
N LEU A 59 2.71 5.31 7.44
CA LEU A 59 1.47 6.10 7.51
C LEU A 59 1.37 7.14 6.40
N VAL A 60 2.49 7.77 6.01
CA VAL A 60 2.52 8.69 4.87
C VAL A 60 2.16 7.95 3.58
N PHE A 61 2.79 6.81 3.30
CA PHE A 61 2.44 6.02 2.11
C PHE A 61 1.01 5.52 2.14
N LEU A 62 0.52 5.09 3.31
CA LEU A 62 -0.88 4.71 3.47
C LEU A 62 -1.81 5.89 3.15
N GLY A 63 -1.54 7.08 3.68
CA GLY A 63 -2.32 8.28 3.41
C GLY A 63 -2.41 8.62 1.92
N GLU A 64 -1.26 8.66 1.23
CA GLU A 64 -1.19 8.91 -0.21
C GLU A 64 -1.97 7.85 -1.00
N MET A 65 -1.83 6.58 -0.65
CA MET A 65 -2.59 5.49 -1.29
C MET A 65 -4.10 5.59 -1.05
N LEU A 66 -4.55 6.02 0.13
CA LEU A 66 -5.98 6.25 0.38
C LEU A 66 -6.53 7.39 -0.48
N ILE A 67 -5.76 8.47 -0.65
CA ILE A 67 -6.15 9.60 -1.50
C ILE A 67 -6.27 9.13 -2.95
N GLU A 68 -5.24 8.48 -3.48
CA GLU A 68 -5.22 7.96 -4.86
C GLU A 68 -6.33 6.94 -5.11
N SER A 69 -6.56 6.03 -4.16
CA SER A 69 -7.66 5.06 -4.23
C SER A 69 -9.04 5.73 -4.26
N ASN A 70 -9.23 6.83 -3.53
CA ASN A 70 -10.47 7.61 -3.58
C ASN A 70 -10.63 8.35 -4.92
N VAL A 71 -9.57 8.97 -5.43
CA VAL A 71 -9.57 9.64 -6.73
C VAL A 71 -9.91 8.64 -7.84
N LYS A 72 -9.28 7.46 -7.82
CA LYS A 72 -9.59 6.34 -8.72
C LYS A 72 -11.05 5.90 -8.60
N GLY A 73 -11.55 5.73 -7.38
CA GLY A 73 -12.93 5.34 -7.13
C GLY A 73 -13.94 6.33 -7.74
N GLN A 74 -13.71 7.62 -7.57
CA GLN A 74 -14.55 8.67 -8.16
C GLN A 74 -14.44 8.71 -9.69
N ALA A 75 -13.23 8.55 -10.25
CA ALA A 75 -13.04 8.49 -11.69
C ALA A 75 -13.78 7.30 -12.33
N LEU A 76 -13.71 6.11 -11.69
CA LEU A 76 -14.43 4.92 -12.13
C LEU A 76 -15.95 5.08 -12.00
N ALA A 77 -16.44 5.70 -10.91
CA ALA A 77 -17.86 6.00 -10.75
C ALA A 77 -18.37 6.95 -11.85
N ALA A 78 -17.59 8.00 -12.16
CA ALA A 78 -17.90 8.93 -13.25
C ALA A 78 -17.91 8.24 -14.62
N LEU A 79 -16.93 7.36 -14.89
CA LEU A 79 -16.92 6.52 -16.10
C LEU A 79 -18.15 5.60 -16.17
N GLY A 80 -18.58 5.03 -15.03
CA GLY A 80 -19.76 4.20 -14.92
C GLY A 80 -21.07 4.93 -15.26
N ALA A 81 -21.14 6.23 -14.96
CA ALA A 81 -22.31 7.07 -15.19
C ALA A 81 -22.45 7.56 -16.65
N LEU A 82 -21.43 7.38 -17.50
CA LEU A 82 -21.49 7.85 -18.89
C LEU A 82 -22.56 7.10 -19.72
N PRO A 83 -23.37 7.82 -20.53
CA PRO A 83 -24.46 7.21 -21.31
C PRO A 83 -23.94 6.33 -22.45
N GLN A 84 -22.82 6.71 -23.07
CA GLN A 84 -22.09 5.89 -24.02
C GLN A 84 -20.66 5.72 -23.52
N LYS A 85 -20.18 4.47 -23.52
CA LYS A 85 -18.86 4.08 -23.00
C LYS A 85 -18.09 3.40 -24.11
N SER A 86 -16.85 3.81 -24.33
CA SER A 86 -15.93 3.12 -25.23
C SER A 86 -15.64 1.69 -24.72
N LEU A 87 -15.22 0.80 -25.62
CA LEU A 87 -14.81 -0.57 -25.27
C LEU A 87 -13.73 -0.62 -24.16
N PRO A 88 -12.67 0.21 -24.20
CA PRO A 88 -11.68 0.26 -23.11
C PRO A 88 -12.28 0.61 -21.75
N THR A 89 -13.22 1.55 -21.69
CA THR A 89 -13.93 1.91 -20.45
C THR A 89 -14.75 0.75 -19.92
N GLN A 90 -15.48 0.06 -20.81
CA GLN A 90 -16.27 -1.11 -20.42
C GLN A 90 -15.40 -2.24 -19.87
N GLN A 91 -14.25 -2.51 -20.50
CA GLN A 91 -13.29 -3.50 -20.02
C GLN A 91 -12.68 -3.12 -18.66
N LEU A 92 -12.28 -1.85 -18.48
CA LEU A 92 -11.73 -1.36 -17.21
C LEU A 92 -12.73 -1.51 -16.07
N LEU A 93 -14.00 -1.10 -16.29
CA LEU A 93 -15.06 -1.24 -15.30
C LEU A 93 -15.36 -2.72 -15.01
N GLY A 94 -15.37 -3.57 -16.05
CA GLY A 94 -15.58 -5.01 -15.92
C GLY A 94 -14.49 -5.68 -15.08
N VAL A 95 -13.22 -5.36 -15.32
CA VAL A 95 -12.10 -5.89 -14.52
C VAL A 95 -12.16 -5.38 -13.09
N THR A 96 -12.45 -4.08 -12.90
CA THR A 96 -12.48 -3.48 -11.56
C THR A 96 -13.64 -4.01 -10.72
N GLY A 97 -14.80 -4.27 -11.33
CA GLY A 97 -15.95 -4.89 -10.67
C GLY A 97 -15.87 -6.42 -10.55
N SER A 98 -14.84 -7.05 -11.10
CA SER A 98 -14.66 -8.50 -11.03
C SER A 98 -14.05 -8.94 -9.70
N TRP A 99 -14.05 -10.26 -9.45
CA TRP A 99 -13.36 -10.86 -8.31
C TRP A 99 -11.88 -10.46 -8.23
N LEU A 100 -11.22 -10.21 -9.36
CA LEU A 100 -9.82 -9.80 -9.42
C LEU A 100 -9.64 -8.38 -8.88
N GLY A 101 -10.55 -7.46 -9.24
CA GLY A 101 -10.55 -6.10 -8.74
C GLY A 101 -10.77 -6.07 -7.21
N THR A 102 -11.80 -6.77 -6.74
CA THR A 102 -12.09 -6.90 -5.31
C THR A 102 -10.94 -7.57 -4.55
N GLY A 103 -10.39 -8.67 -5.07
CA GLY A 103 -9.28 -9.38 -4.46
C GLY A 103 -8.03 -8.50 -4.34
N THR A 104 -7.71 -7.74 -5.40
CA THR A 104 -6.59 -6.79 -5.37
C THR A 104 -6.79 -5.72 -4.29
N ALA A 105 -7.98 -5.13 -4.19
CA ALA A 105 -8.29 -4.13 -3.17
C ALA A 105 -8.15 -4.71 -1.74
N VAL A 106 -8.63 -5.93 -1.51
CA VAL A 106 -8.48 -6.61 -0.21
C VAL A 106 -7.01 -6.86 0.12
N VAL A 107 -6.24 -7.37 -0.84
CA VAL A 107 -4.79 -7.62 -0.66
C VAL A 107 -4.05 -6.33 -0.35
N PHE A 108 -4.31 -5.25 -1.09
CA PHE A 108 -3.68 -3.95 -0.87
C PHE A 108 -3.95 -3.42 0.56
N ASN A 109 -5.21 -3.43 0.99
CA ASN A 109 -5.59 -2.98 2.33
C ASN A 109 -5.01 -3.88 3.42
N GLY A 110 -5.05 -5.20 3.24
CA GLY A 110 -4.53 -6.16 4.20
C GLY A 110 -3.00 -6.13 4.32
N SER A 111 -2.30 -5.87 3.21
CA SER A 111 -0.84 -5.89 3.14
C SER A 111 -0.22 -4.87 4.08
N PHE A 112 -0.76 -3.65 4.15
CA PHE A 112 -0.28 -2.63 5.08
C PHE A 112 -0.24 -3.15 6.52
N TRP A 113 -1.35 -3.72 6.98
CA TRP A 113 -1.47 -4.21 8.35
C TRP A 113 -0.55 -5.40 8.61
N ILE A 114 -0.45 -6.31 7.66
CA ILE A 114 0.45 -7.47 7.75
C ILE A 114 1.91 -7.02 7.87
N LEU A 115 2.35 -6.08 7.03
CA LEU A 115 3.72 -5.58 7.04
C LEU A 115 4.01 -4.78 8.31
N TRP A 116 3.10 -3.89 8.71
CA TRP A 116 3.29 -3.05 9.90
C TRP A 116 3.30 -3.88 11.19
N LEU A 117 2.31 -4.75 11.40
CA LEU A 117 2.25 -5.65 12.56
C LEU A 117 3.39 -6.67 12.53
N GLY A 118 3.77 -7.15 11.35
CA GLY A 118 4.91 -8.04 11.16
C GLY A 118 6.21 -7.40 11.64
N MET A 119 6.48 -6.14 11.26
CA MET A 119 7.68 -5.43 11.72
C MET A 119 7.65 -5.14 13.22
N PHE A 120 6.48 -4.78 13.77
CA PHE A 120 6.31 -4.62 15.21
C PHE A 120 6.65 -5.92 15.96
N TYR A 121 6.09 -7.05 15.50
CA TYR A 121 6.38 -8.36 16.08
C TYR A 121 7.88 -8.71 15.99
N LEU A 122 8.48 -8.54 14.81
CA LEU A 122 9.89 -8.85 14.59
C LEU A 122 10.84 -7.98 15.44
N LEU A 123 10.50 -6.72 15.67
CA LEU A 123 11.38 -5.84 16.42
C LEU A 123 11.34 -6.07 17.93
N PHE A 124 10.16 -6.39 18.48
CA PHE A 124 9.94 -6.43 19.93
C PHE A 124 9.84 -7.85 20.51
N PHE A 125 9.43 -8.84 19.72
CA PHE A 125 9.11 -10.20 20.21
C PHE A 125 9.97 -11.29 19.58
N TRP A 126 10.52 -11.07 18.38
CA TRP A 126 11.37 -12.06 17.73
C TRP A 126 12.76 -12.14 18.37
N ARG A 127 13.15 -13.35 18.78
CA ARG A 127 14.40 -13.72 19.48
C ARG A 127 14.72 -12.89 20.75
N LYS A 128 13.87 -13.04 21.78
CA LYS A 128 14.32 -13.03 23.18
C LYS A 128 14.92 -14.36 23.66
N GLY A 129 15.04 -15.37 22.79
CA GLY A 129 15.34 -16.76 23.15
C GLY A 129 16.73 -17.30 22.77
N SER A 130 17.73 -16.46 22.52
CA SER A 130 19.11 -16.96 22.37
C SER A 130 20.13 -16.22 23.23
N GLU A 131 19.73 -15.91 24.46
CA GLU A 131 20.69 -15.86 25.57
C GLU A 131 21.11 -17.31 25.85
N ARG A 132 22.20 -17.73 25.21
CA ARG A 132 23.12 -18.74 25.74
C ARG A 132 24.31 -17.99 26.30
#